data_AF-A0AAV7JQL4-F1
#
_entry.id   AF-A0AAV7JQL4-F1
#
_cell.length_a   1.000
_cell.length_b   1.000
_cell.length_c   1.000
_cell.angle_alpha   90.00
_cell.angle_beta   90.00
_cell.angle_gamma   90.00
#
_symmetry.space_group_name_H-M   'P 1'
#
loop_
_entity.id
_entity.type
_entity.pdbx_description
1 polymer ?
#
loop_
_entity_poly.entity_id
_entity_poly.type
_entity_poly.pdbx_seq_one_letter_code
_entity_poly.pdbx_strand_id
1 'polypeptide(L)'
;MGTTLLNLSTNAARLQMAKENLEIYEGSDSRRLLERVTEDKTWIQFKPPIRKQDGRVWLKKEEVPPAVCVSDFRAPKVLYCIFFDGPGPVAQIPVPKGQTLTGQFYADVVLPEVENIILR
;
A
#
# COMPACT_ATOMS: atom_id res chain seq x y z
N MET A 1 -22.78 7.67 -0.10
CA MET A 1 -21.96 6.93 0.89
C MET A 1 -21.95 5.48 0.47
N GLY A 2 -20.80 4.92 0.12
CA GLY A 2 -20.71 3.52 -0.29
C GLY A 2 -20.73 2.64 0.96
N THR A 3 -21.79 1.84 1.13
CA THR A 3 -21.86 0.83 2.17
C THR A 3 -20.85 -0.27 1.82
N THR A 4 -19.75 -0.35 2.58
CA THR A 4 -18.79 -1.45 2.41
C THR A 4 -19.51 -2.77 2.69
N LEU A 5 -19.61 -3.65 1.69
CA LEU A 5 -20.19 -4.99 1.85
C LEU A 5 -19.23 -5.86 2.67
N LEU A 6 -19.27 -5.71 4.00
CA LEU A 6 -18.55 -6.56 4.95
C LEU A 6 -19.53 -7.58 5.52
N ASN A 7 -19.12 -8.85 5.56
CA ASN A 7 -19.90 -9.88 6.22
C ASN A 7 -19.83 -9.69 7.76
N LEU A 8 -20.78 -10.28 8.49
CA LEU A 8 -20.85 -10.13 9.96
C LEU A 8 -19.64 -10.77 10.67
N SER A 9 -19.11 -11.87 10.13
CA SER A 9 -17.97 -12.59 10.73
C SER A 9 -16.66 -11.79 10.64
N THR A 10 -16.38 -11.12 9.52
CA THR A 10 -15.24 -10.22 9.35
C THR A 10 -15.37 -9.02 10.27
N ASN A 11 -16.57 -8.47 10.47
CA ASN A 11 -16.77 -7.36 11.41
C ASN A 11 -16.46 -7.76 12.86
N ALA A 12 -16.93 -8.94 13.30
CA ALA A 12 -16.64 -9.45 14.63
C ALA A 12 -15.14 -9.68 14.84
N ALA A 13 -14.46 -10.30 13.88
CA ALA A 13 -13.01 -10.53 13.94
C ALA A 13 -12.22 -9.21 13.98
N ARG A 14 -12.62 -8.20 13.18
CA ARG A 14 -12.01 -6.86 13.20
C ARG A 14 -12.18 -6.16 14.54
N LEU A 15 -13.37 -6.26 15.15
CA LEU A 15 -13.64 -5.67 16.46
C LEU A 15 -12.78 -6.33 17.54
N GLN A 16 -12.67 -7.65 17.50
CA GLN A 16 -11.85 -8.40 18.46
C GLN A 16 -10.37 -8.00 18.34
N MET A 17 -9.81 -8.02 17.13
CA MET A 17 -8.43 -7.59 16.87
C MET A 17 -8.18 -6.14 17.31
N ALA A 18 -9.15 -5.23 17.13
CA ALA A 18 -9.03 -3.85 17.57
C ALA A 18 -8.96 -3.72 19.09
N LYS A 19 -9.74 -4.52 19.84
CA LYS A 19 -9.70 -4.55 21.30
C LYS A 19 -8.36 -5.10 21.81
N GLU A 20 -7.92 -6.23 21.27
CA GLU A 20 -6.63 -6.85 21.63
C GLU A 20 -5.46 -5.89 21.37
N ASN A 21 -5.46 -5.22 20.21
CA ASN A 21 -4.45 -4.19 19.93
C ASN A 21 -4.53 -3.02 20.91
N LEU A 22 -5.73 -2.57 21.28
CA LEU A 22 -5.88 -1.47 22.24
C LEU A 22 -5.32 -1.84 23.62
N GLU A 23 -5.58 -3.05 24.09
CA GLU A 23 -5.07 -3.57 25.38
C GLU A 23 -3.52 -3.59 25.39
N ILE A 24 -2.87 -3.97 24.28
CA ILE A 24 -1.39 -3.96 24.16
C ILE A 24 -0.80 -2.56 24.39
N TYR A 25 -1.54 -1.51 24.02
CA TYR A 25 -1.10 -0.13 24.11
C TYR A 25 -1.70 0.63 25.30
N GLU A 26 -2.57 0.01 26.10
CA GLU A 26 -3.19 0.64 27.25
C GLU A 26 -2.14 1.03 28.30
N GLY A 27 -2.16 2.29 28.74
CA GLY A 27 -1.17 2.82 29.68
C GLY A 27 0.25 2.97 29.13
N SER A 28 0.47 2.71 27.84
CA SER A 28 1.78 2.78 27.21
C SER A 28 2.06 4.14 26.56
N ASP A 29 3.34 4.49 26.40
CA ASP A 29 3.75 5.71 25.67
C ASP A 29 3.34 5.56 24.19
N SER A 30 2.73 6.60 23.63
CA SER A 30 2.35 6.66 22.21
C SER A 30 3.53 6.41 21.26
N ARG A 31 4.76 6.65 21.72
CA ARG A 31 6.00 6.31 21.01
C ARG A 31 6.17 4.81 20.73
N ARG A 32 5.51 3.90 21.46
CA ARG A 32 5.57 2.45 21.17
C ARG A 32 5.01 2.10 19.79
N LEU A 33 4.15 2.92 19.22
CA LEU A 33 3.70 2.73 17.84
C LEU A 33 4.84 2.95 16.83
N LEU A 34 5.85 3.74 17.18
CA LEU A 34 7.00 4.02 16.32
C LEU A 34 7.97 2.85 16.23
N GLU A 35 7.93 1.94 17.21
CA GLU A 35 8.75 0.71 17.25
C GLU A 35 8.21 -0.39 16.30
N ARG A 36 7.01 -0.19 15.74
CA ARG A 36 6.40 -1.16 14.83
C ARG A 36 6.84 -0.91 13.40
N VAL A 37 7.34 -1.97 12.79
CA VAL A 37 7.50 -2.04 11.34
C VAL A 37 6.22 -2.65 10.76
N THR A 38 5.69 -2.02 9.72
CA THR A 38 4.56 -2.50 8.93
C THR A 38 4.97 -2.64 7.49
N GLU A 39 4.29 -3.53 6.75
CA GLU A 39 4.50 -3.68 5.31
C GLU A 39 3.21 -3.58 4.51
N ASP A 40 3.34 -3.22 3.24
CA ASP A 40 2.31 -3.45 2.24
C ASP A 40 2.92 -3.69 0.85
N LYS A 41 2.10 -4.18 -0.08
CA LYS A 41 2.50 -4.55 -1.44
C LYS A 41 1.69 -3.76 -2.44
N THR A 42 2.39 -3.04 -3.33
CA THR A 42 1.71 -2.18 -4.30
C THR A 42 2.34 -2.23 -5.69
N TRP A 43 1.49 -2.13 -6.71
CA TRP A 43 1.92 -2.02 -8.11
C TRP A 43 2.19 -0.57 -8.45
N ILE A 44 3.42 -0.26 -8.83
CA ILE A 44 3.84 1.06 -9.30
C ILE A 44 3.97 1.02 -10.82
N GLN A 45 3.20 1.85 -11.51
CA GLN A 45 3.25 2.00 -12.96
C GLN A 45 4.42 2.92 -13.35
N PHE A 46 5.16 2.58 -14.41
CA PHE A 46 6.26 3.43 -14.89
C PHE A 46 5.76 4.76 -15.45
N LYS A 47 4.56 4.76 -16.02
CA LYS A 47 3.87 5.95 -16.50
C LYS A 47 2.49 6.01 -15.84
N PRO A 48 2.35 6.68 -14.68
CA PRO A 48 1.05 6.79 -14.03
C PRO A 48 0.08 7.54 -14.95
N PRO A 49 -1.20 7.12 -15.03
CA PRO A 49 -2.20 7.86 -15.76
C PRO A 49 -2.38 9.23 -15.11
N ILE A 50 -2.70 10.22 -15.95
CA ILE A 50 -3.09 11.56 -15.47
C ILE A 50 -4.29 11.38 -14.54
N ARG A 51 -4.23 11.94 -13.33
CA ARG A 51 -5.34 11.85 -12.40
C ARG A 51 -6.51 12.64 -12.99
N LYS A 52 -7.74 12.16 -12.79
CA LYS A 52 -8.95 12.88 -13.23
C LYS A 52 -8.98 14.34 -12.76
N GLN A 53 -8.38 14.61 -11.60
CA GLN A 53 -8.28 15.94 -11.02
C GLN A 53 -7.36 16.88 -11.80
N ASP A 54 -6.28 16.34 -12.37
CA ASP A 54 -5.25 17.09 -13.12
C ASP A 54 -5.71 17.39 -14.54
N GLY A 55 -6.62 16.58 -15.08
CA GLY A 55 -7.25 16.79 -16.40
C GLY A 55 -8.45 17.74 -16.38
N ARG A 56 -8.73 18.40 -15.25
CA ARG A 56 -9.86 19.33 -15.16
C ARG A 56 -9.52 20.65 -15.84
N VAL A 57 -10.38 21.06 -16.77
CA VAL A 57 -10.28 22.32 -17.50
C VAL A 57 -11.61 23.05 -17.46
N TRP A 58 -11.57 24.37 -17.52
CA TRP A 58 -12.75 25.19 -17.75
C TRP A 58 -13.03 25.22 -19.25
N LEU A 59 -14.27 24.95 -19.65
CA LEU A 59 -14.69 24.89 -21.04
C LEU A 59 -15.93 25.76 -21.24
N LYS A 60 -16.06 26.36 -22.42
CA LYS A 60 -17.33 26.97 -22.86
C LYS A 60 -18.33 25.87 -23.24
N LYS A 61 -19.62 26.23 -23.31
CA LYS A 61 -20.73 25.29 -23.52
C LYS A 61 -20.58 24.40 -24.77
N GLU A 62 -19.88 24.87 -25.79
CA GLU A 62 -19.71 24.16 -27.07
C GLU A 62 -18.32 23.53 -27.23
N GLU A 63 -17.43 23.66 -26.24
CA GLU A 63 -16.08 23.13 -26.32
C GLU A 63 -15.99 21.68 -25.85
N VAL A 64 -15.18 20.88 -26.54
CA VAL A 64 -14.94 19.47 -26.21
C VAL A 64 -13.78 19.36 -25.21
N PRO A 65 -13.93 18.57 -24.13
CA PRO A 65 -12.84 18.36 -23.18
C PRO A 65 -11.65 17.65 -23.81
N PRO A 66 -10.41 17.97 -23.36
CA PRO A 66 -9.22 17.28 -23.82
C PRO A 66 -9.30 15.79 -23.49
N ALA A 67 -8.93 14.95 -24.46
CA ALA A 67 -8.86 13.52 -24.27
C ALA A 67 -7.67 13.18 -23.34
N VAL A 68 -7.94 12.40 -22.30
CA VAL A 68 -6.92 11.91 -21.38
C VAL A 68 -6.63 10.45 -21.70
N CYS A 69 -5.38 10.12 -22.00
CA CYS A 69 -4.97 8.74 -22.14
C CYS A 69 -5.14 7.99 -20.82
N VAL A 70 -5.95 6.93 -20.84
CA VAL A 70 -6.12 6.02 -19.71
C VAL A 70 -5.04 4.95 -19.79
N SER A 71 -4.42 4.62 -18.65
CA SER A 71 -3.48 3.49 -18.58
C SER A 71 -4.26 2.18 -18.70
N ASP A 72 -3.84 1.31 -19.61
CA ASP A 72 -4.35 -0.07 -19.68
C ASP A 72 -3.86 -0.90 -18.48
N PHE A 73 -4.59 -1.97 -18.15
CA PHE A 73 -4.22 -2.94 -17.12
C PHE A 73 -2.86 -3.62 -17.41
N ARG A 74 -2.52 -3.76 -18.70
CA ARG A 74 -1.26 -4.32 -19.20
C ARG A 74 -0.12 -3.30 -19.24
N ALA A 75 -0.36 -2.05 -18.84
CA ALA A 75 0.69 -1.05 -18.81
C ALA A 75 1.87 -1.53 -17.95
N PRO A 76 3.12 -1.23 -18.37
CA PRO A 76 4.31 -1.60 -17.62
C PRO A 76 4.26 -1.12 -16.16
N LYS A 77 4.39 -2.07 -15.24
CA LYS A 77 4.34 -1.85 -13.79
C LYS A 77 5.24 -2.84 -13.06
N VAL A 78 5.68 -2.46 -11.86
CA VAL A 78 6.50 -3.28 -10.97
C VAL A 78 5.78 -3.40 -9.64
N LEU A 79 5.74 -4.61 -9.08
CA LEU A 79 5.23 -4.84 -7.74
C LEU A 79 6.36 -4.55 -6.75
N TYR A 80 6.08 -3.74 -5.73
CA TYR A 80 7.01 -3.47 -4.64
C TYR A 80 6.47 -4.06 -3.35
N CYS A 81 7.37 -4.62 -2.54
CA CYS A 81 7.16 -4.79 -1.11
C CYS A 81 7.76 -3.57 -0.41
N ILE A 82 6.96 -2.82 0.33
CA ILE A 82 7.40 -1.60 0.99
C ILE A 82 7.20 -1.75 2.49
N PHE A 83 8.25 -1.46 3.25
CA PHE A 83 8.26 -1.49 4.70
C PHE A 83 8.37 -0.08 5.25
N PHE A 84 7.64 0.19 6.33
CA PHE A 84 7.61 1.47 7.02
C PHE A 84 7.71 1.26 8.52
N ASP A 85 8.41 2.17 9.19
CA ASP A 85 8.40 2.31 10.64
C ASP A 85 7.80 3.67 11.02
N GLY A 86 7.86 4.02 12.31
CA GLY A 86 7.39 5.32 12.79
C GLY A 86 8.05 6.52 12.08
N PRO A 87 9.40 6.52 11.94
CA PRO A 87 10.14 7.54 11.19
C PRO A 87 9.85 7.62 9.68
N GLY A 88 9.59 6.50 8.98
CA GLY A 88 9.32 6.53 7.56
C GLY A 88 9.59 5.21 6.82
N PRO A 89 9.94 5.27 5.51
CA PRO A 89 10.21 4.07 4.73
C PRO A 89 11.52 3.40 5.15
N VAL A 90 11.45 2.10 5.44
CA VAL A 90 12.60 1.26 5.83
C VAL A 90 13.20 0.56 4.63
N ALA A 91 12.38 -0.09 3.81
CA ALA A 91 12.83 -0.88 2.67
C ALA A 91 11.84 -0.81 1.51
N GLN A 92 12.36 -0.88 0.29
CA GLN A 92 11.59 -0.90 -0.95
C GLN A 92 12.17 -1.97 -1.88
N ILE A 93 11.50 -3.12 -1.93
CA ILE A 93 12.04 -4.30 -2.61
C ILE A 93 11.19 -4.57 -3.86
N PRO A 94 11.73 -4.33 -5.07
CA PRO A 94 11.01 -4.61 -6.30
C PRO A 94 10.98 -6.11 -6.57
N VAL A 95 9.79 -6.63 -6.88
CA VAL A 95 9.65 -7.99 -7.41
C VAL A 95 10.16 -8.00 -8.85
N PRO A 96 11.07 -8.94 -9.21
CA PRO A 96 11.63 -9.02 -10.55
C PRO A 96 10.55 -9.10 -11.64
N LYS A 97 10.83 -8.48 -12.79
CA LYS A 97 9.89 -8.44 -13.92
C LYS A 97 9.50 -9.86 -14.35
N GLY A 98 8.19 -10.08 -14.52
CA GLY A 98 7.64 -11.37 -14.94
C GLY A 98 7.49 -12.38 -13.80
N GLN A 99 7.83 -12.00 -12.57
CA GLN A 99 7.57 -12.81 -11.38
C GLN A 99 6.40 -12.23 -10.57
N THR A 100 5.83 -13.08 -9.74
CA THR A 100 4.84 -12.71 -8.73
C THR A 100 5.45 -12.92 -7.35
N LEU A 101 4.95 -12.22 -6.35
CA LEU A 101 5.37 -12.45 -4.98
C LEU A 101 4.90 -13.83 -4.50
N THR A 102 5.84 -14.76 -4.34
CA THR A 102 5.61 -16.08 -3.74
C THR A 102 6.03 -16.07 -2.27
N GLY A 103 5.52 -17.03 -1.48
CA GLY A 103 5.95 -17.21 -0.09
C GLY A 103 7.46 -17.49 0.00
N GLN A 104 8.01 -18.26 -0.94
CA GLN A 104 9.43 -18.58 -1.00
C GLN A 104 10.28 -17.33 -1.28
N PHE A 105 9.89 -16.52 -2.27
CA PHE A 105 10.60 -15.26 -2.54
C PHE A 105 10.53 -14.31 -1.35
N TYR A 106 9.39 -14.27 -0.66
CA TYR A 106 9.24 -13.45 0.54
C TYR A 106 10.18 -13.91 1.67
N ALA A 107 10.24 -15.21 1.93
CA ALA A 107 11.07 -15.78 2.99
C ALA A 107 12.58 -15.72 2.69
N ASP A 108 12.99 -15.95 1.44
CA ASP A 108 14.40 -16.08 1.08
C ASP A 108 15.06 -14.75 0.69
N VAL A 109 14.26 -13.78 0.22
CA VAL A 109 14.77 -12.52 -0.33
C VAL A 109 14.25 -11.33 0.48
N VAL A 110 12.93 -11.19 0.59
CA VAL A 110 12.32 -9.97 1.16
C VAL A 110 12.64 -9.83 2.66
N LEU A 111 12.34 -10.86 3.46
CA LEU A 111 12.56 -10.80 4.91
C LEU A 111 14.04 -10.64 5.29
N PRO A 112 14.99 -11.43 4.74
CA PRO A 112 16.39 -11.26 5.08
C PRO A 112 16.93 -9.87 4.72
N GLU A 113 16.48 -9.29 3.60
CA GLU A 113 16.89 -7.93 3.22
C GLU A 113 16.41 -6.88 4.23
N VAL A 114 15.17 -7.02 4.71
CA VAL A 114 14.58 -6.11 5.71
C VAL A 114 15.22 -6.28 7.08
N GLU A 115 15.43 -7.53 7.54
CA GLU A 115 16.10 -7.82 8.81
C GLU A 115 17.52 -7.24 8.83
N ASN A 116 18.26 -7.37 7.73
CA ASN A 116 19.58 -6.77 7.59
C ASN A 116 19.57 -5.23 7.63
N ILE A 117 18.45 -4.58 7.31
CA ILE A 117 18.31 -3.12 7.40
C ILE A 117 17.95 -2.71 8.83
N ILE A 118 17.04 -3.44 9.48
CA ILE A 118 16.54 -3.11 10.82
C ILE A 118 17.56 -3.43 11.92
N LEU A 119 18.36 -4.50 11.75
CA LEU A 119 19.33 -4.95 12.76
C LEU A 119 20.71 -4.26 12.68
N ARG A 120 20.88 -3.31 11.75
CA ARG A 120 22.10 -2.47 11.65
C ARG A 120 22.01 -1.25 12.55
#